data_AF-A0A7X6YHS3-F1
#
_entry.id   AF-A0A7X6YHS3-F1
#
_cell.length_a   1.000
_cell.length_b   1.000
_cell.length_c   1.000
_cell.angle_alpha   90.00
_cell.angle_beta   90.00
_cell.angle_gamma   90.00
#
_symmetry.space_group_name_H-M   'P 1'
#
loop_
_entity.id
_entity.type
_entity.pdbx_description
1 polymer ?
#
loop_
_entity_poly.entity_id
_entity_poly.type
_entity_poly.pdbx_seq_one_letter_code
_entity_poly.pdbx_strand_id
1 'polypeptide(L)'
;MEVKARRDKIQALKQNQVLLKTNKEFQMYNLEIAKIEGEIESYESRQIAAMDDVIPVKHRVAEAQAKLQEDQTVVDGYAAELDERLAVVQNELAATEAERAEAVKKVTPQFILYYERLRTKRWPVVVSIGADCVCNGCHLVQPPSVGQMVRRNQGIVACQMCGRILFMKQ
;
A
#
# COMPACT_ATOMS: atom_id res chain seq x y z
N MET A 1 34.41 -27.75 -16.23
CA MET A 1 34.77 -29.20 -16.22
C MET A 1 34.74 -29.79 -17.62
N GLU A 2 33.70 -29.51 -18.41
CA GLU A 2 33.51 -30.07 -19.76
C GLU A 2 34.60 -29.73 -20.79
N VAL A 3 35.07 -28.48 -20.85
CA VAL A 3 36.18 -28.09 -21.76
C VAL A 3 37.49 -28.79 -21.40
N LYS A 4 37.76 -28.95 -20.10
CA LYS A 4 38.97 -29.62 -19.60
C LYS A 4 38.98 -31.10 -19.98
N ALA A 5 37.86 -31.80 -19.77
CA ALA A 5 37.71 -33.20 -20.17
C ALA A 5 37.85 -33.42 -21.69
N ARG A 6 37.36 -32.48 -22.51
CA ARG A 6 37.53 -32.51 -23.98
C ARG A 6 38.98 -32.26 -24.41
N ARG A 7 39.70 -31.35 -23.74
CA ARG A 7 41.15 -31.16 -23.94
C ARG A 7 41.96 -32.40 -23.57
N ASP A 8 41.63 -33.05 -22.45
CA ASP A 8 42.27 -34.29 -22.03
C ASP A 8 42.02 -35.43 -23.06
N LYS A 9 40.81 -35.47 -23.65
CA LYS A 9 40.48 -36.41 -24.73
C LYS A 9 41.27 -36.14 -26.02
N ILE A 10 41.45 -34.87 -26.41
CA ILE A 10 42.32 -34.50 -27.54
C ILE A 10 43.77 -34.93 -27.27
N GLN A 11 44.28 -34.73 -26.05
CA GLN A 11 45.63 -35.13 -25.65
C GLN A 11 45.83 -36.66 -25.83
N ALA A 12 44.86 -37.47 -25.37
CA ALA A 12 44.89 -38.92 -25.52
C ALA A 12 44.79 -39.36 -27.00
N LEU A 13 43.95 -38.69 -27.80
CA LEU A 13 43.84 -38.96 -29.24
C LEU A 13 45.14 -38.62 -29.98
N LYS A 14 45.80 -37.50 -29.66
CA LYS A 14 47.11 -37.10 -30.22
C LYS A 14 48.22 -38.08 -29.84
N GLN A 15 48.22 -38.62 -28.61
CA GLN A 15 49.18 -39.65 -28.20
C GLN A 15 48.99 -40.97 -28.96
N ASN A 16 47.73 -41.43 -29.11
CA ASN A 16 47.42 -42.66 -29.85
C ASN A 16 47.70 -42.54 -31.35
N GLN A 17 47.59 -41.32 -31.91
CA GLN A 17 47.83 -41.05 -33.32
C GLN A 17 49.27 -41.37 -33.77
N VAL A 18 50.25 -41.23 -32.86
CA VAL A 18 51.68 -41.52 -33.13
C VAL A 18 51.94 -43.02 -33.38
N LEU A 19 51.05 -43.90 -32.91
CA LEU A 19 51.19 -45.36 -33.00
C LEU A 19 50.50 -45.95 -34.25
N LEU A 20 49.79 -45.13 -35.03
CA LEU A 20 49.01 -45.58 -36.19
C LEU A 20 49.91 -45.90 -37.39
N LYS A 21 49.61 -47.01 -38.08
CA LYS A 21 50.41 -47.50 -39.22
C LYS A 21 49.79 -47.20 -40.57
N THR A 22 48.52 -46.82 -40.63
CA THR A 22 47.81 -46.55 -41.89
C THR A 22 47.38 -45.09 -42.00
N ASN A 23 47.50 -44.54 -43.21
CA ASN A 23 47.14 -43.14 -43.50
C ASN A 23 45.64 -42.87 -43.28
N LYS A 24 44.80 -43.88 -43.52
CA LYS A 24 43.34 -43.78 -43.32
C LYS A 24 42.97 -43.58 -41.85
N GLU A 25 43.60 -44.31 -40.93
CA GLU A 25 43.37 -44.14 -39.48
C GLU A 25 43.86 -42.75 -39.01
N PHE A 26 44.99 -42.29 -39.53
CA PHE A 26 45.53 -40.96 -39.23
C PHE A 26 44.56 -39.83 -39.63
N GLN A 27 43.95 -39.92 -40.82
CA GLN A 27 42.94 -38.97 -41.29
C GLN A 27 41.68 -38.97 -40.43
N MET A 28 41.21 -40.15 -40.00
CA MET A 28 40.02 -40.26 -39.12
C MET A 28 40.28 -39.61 -37.75
N TYR A 29 41.47 -39.81 -37.16
CA TYR A 29 41.85 -39.15 -35.91
C TYR A 29 41.93 -37.64 -36.04
N ASN A 30 42.44 -37.11 -37.16
CA ASN A 30 42.47 -35.67 -37.41
C ASN A 30 41.06 -35.07 -37.49
N LEU A 31 40.12 -35.76 -38.14
CA LEU A 31 38.72 -35.33 -38.19
C LEU A 31 38.06 -35.35 -36.80
N GLU A 32 38.32 -36.38 -36.00
CA GLU A 32 37.83 -36.48 -34.62
C GLU A 32 38.40 -35.35 -33.74
N ILE A 33 39.71 -35.07 -33.84
CA ILE A 33 40.37 -33.98 -33.12
C ILE A 33 39.77 -32.63 -33.53
N ALA A 34 39.67 -32.35 -34.84
CA ALA A 34 39.10 -31.10 -35.35
C ALA A 34 37.65 -30.89 -34.89
N LYS A 35 36.86 -31.97 -34.82
CA LYS A 35 35.49 -31.91 -34.27
C LYS A 35 35.50 -31.51 -32.79
N ILE A 36 36.34 -32.13 -31.97
CA ILE A 36 36.40 -31.82 -30.53
C ILE A 36 36.97 -30.41 -30.30
N GLU A 37 37.93 -29.95 -31.12
CA GLU A 37 38.47 -28.59 -31.08
C GLU A 37 37.37 -27.55 -31.41
N GLY A 38 36.55 -27.79 -32.44
CA GLY A 38 35.39 -26.93 -32.75
C GLY A 38 34.31 -26.94 -31.66
N GLU A 39 34.09 -28.09 -31.00
CA GLU A 39 33.21 -28.14 -29.82
C GLU A 39 33.76 -27.26 -28.68
N ILE A 40 35.06 -27.35 -28.37
CA ILE A 40 35.71 -26.55 -27.33
C ILE A 40 35.53 -25.06 -27.61
N GLU A 41 35.81 -24.62 -28.84
CA GLU A 41 35.66 -23.22 -29.24
C GLU A 41 34.21 -22.74 -29.02
N SER A 42 33.22 -23.54 -29.42
CA SER A 42 31.80 -23.25 -29.17
C SER A 42 31.45 -23.15 -27.67
N TYR A 43 32.03 -23.99 -26.81
CA TYR A 43 31.83 -23.89 -25.36
C TYR A 43 32.49 -22.64 -24.78
N GLU A 44 33.71 -22.31 -25.20
CA GLU A 44 34.43 -21.13 -24.73
C GLU A 44 33.74 -19.84 -25.18
N SER A 45 33.26 -19.75 -26.42
CA SER A 45 32.45 -18.62 -26.89
C SER A 45 31.16 -18.44 -26.07
N ARG A 46 30.46 -19.54 -25.75
CA ARG A 46 29.25 -19.49 -24.90
C ARG A 46 29.59 -19.07 -23.48
N GLN A 47 30.72 -19.51 -22.94
CA GLN A 47 31.17 -19.10 -21.60
C GLN A 47 31.45 -17.61 -21.54
N ILE A 48 32.16 -17.07 -22.54
CA ILE A 48 32.47 -15.63 -22.62
C ILE A 48 31.18 -14.81 -22.72
N ALA A 49 30.26 -15.19 -23.62
CA ALA A 49 28.96 -14.53 -23.73
C ALA A 49 28.18 -14.53 -22.40
N ALA A 50 28.15 -15.67 -21.69
CA ALA A 50 27.51 -15.75 -20.39
C ALA A 50 28.21 -14.87 -19.33
N MET A 51 29.54 -14.73 -19.37
CA MET A 51 30.27 -13.84 -18.47
C MET A 51 29.97 -12.37 -18.76
N ASP A 52 29.86 -12.00 -20.04
CA ASP A 52 29.51 -10.66 -20.47
C ASP A 52 28.09 -10.27 -20.01
N ASP A 53 27.15 -11.24 -20.00
CA ASP A 53 25.78 -11.03 -19.53
C ASP A 53 25.67 -10.89 -17.99
N VAL A 54 26.59 -11.48 -17.23
CA VAL A 54 26.53 -11.45 -15.76
C VAL A 54 26.76 -10.04 -15.20
N ILE A 55 27.67 -9.27 -15.81
CA ILE A 55 28.01 -7.91 -15.36
C ILE A 55 26.80 -6.95 -15.41
N PRO A 56 26.08 -6.79 -16.54
CA PRO A 56 24.92 -5.90 -16.61
C PRO A 56 23.78 -6.38 -15.71
N VAL A 57 23.59 -7.70 -15.54
CA VAL A 57 22.59 -8.23 -14.61
C VAL A 57 22.94 -7.86 -13.17
N LYS A 58 24.21 -8.00 -12.76
CA LYS A 58 24.66 -7.58 -11.42
C LYS A 58 24.44 -6.08 -11.20
N HIS A 59 24.71 -5.25 -12.20
CA HIS A 59 24.45 -3.80 -12.12
C HIS A 59 22.96 -3.52 -11.92
N ARG A 60 22.07 -4.13 -12.73
CA ARG A 60 20.62 -3.97 -12.60
C ARG A 60 20.11 -4.41 -11.23
N VAL A 61 20.66 -5.50 -10.68
CA VAL A 61 20.30 -5.96 -9.33
C VAL A 61 20.73 -4.93 -8.28
N ALA A 62 21.95 -4.41 -8.37
CA ALA A 62 22.42 -3.39 -7.43
C ALA A 62 21.59 -2.10 -7.50
N GLU A 63 21.24 -1.64 -8.70
CA GLU A 63 20.36 -0.48 -8.90
C GLU A 63 18.95 -0.73 -8.33
N ALA A 64 18.38 -1.91 -8.56
CA ALA A 64 17.07 -2.28 -8.04
C ALA A 64 17.08 -2.35 -6.50
N GLN A 65 18.16 -2.87 -5.91
CA GLN A 65 18.34 -2.92 -4.45
C GLN A 65 18.46 -1.51 -3.85
N ALA A 66 19.20 -0.61 -4.49
CA ALA A 66 19.32 0.77 -4.04
C ALA A 66 17.97 1.50 -4.08
N LYS A 67 17.21 1.35 -5.17
CA LYS A 67 15.86 1.91 -5.29
C LYS A 67 14.90 1.35 -4.24
N LEU A 68 14.94 0.03 -4.02
CA LEU A 68 14.11 -0.60 -3.00
C LEU A 68 14.39 -0.03 -1.61
N GLN A 69 15.66 0.21 -1.28
CA GLN A 69 16.05 0.77 0.01
C GLN A 69 15.61 2.23 0.18
N GLU A 70 15.70 3.02 -0.89
CA GLU A 70 15.18 4.40 -0.93
C GLU A 70 13.65 4.41 -0.71
N ASP A 71 12.92 3.62 -1.49
CA ASP A 71 11.47 3.50 -1.39
C ASP A 71 11.01 3.02 0.00
N GLN A 72 11.72 2.03 0.58
CA GLN A 72 11.45 1.55 1.93
C GLN A 72 11.61 2.66 2.97
N THR A 73 12.68 3.44 2.88
CA THR A 73 12.93 4.56 3.81
C THR A 73 11.81 5.59 3.73
N VAL A 74 11.31 5.87 2.53
CA VAL A 74 10.21 6.81 2.31
C VAL A 74 8.90 6.27 2.88
N VAL A 75 8.57 5.00 2.60
CA VAL A 75 7.35 4.35 3.09
C VAL A 75 7.35 4.28 4.62
N ASP A 76 8.47 3.89 5.23
CA ASP A 76 8.61 3.80 6.68
C ASP A 76 8.44 5.17 7.34
N GLY A 77 8.94 6.24 6.72
CA GLY A 77 8.74 7.62 7.16
C GLY A 77 7.26 8.03 7.14
N TYR A 78 6.54 7.75 6.04
CA TYR A 78 5.11 8.03 5.96
C TYR A 78 4.28 7.21 6.95
N ALA A 79 4.64 5.93 7.13
CA ALA A 79 3.97 5.07 8.10
C ALA A 79 4.09 5.64 9.52
N ALA A 80 5.30 6.07 9.91
CA ALA A 80 5.53 6.67 11.22
C ALA A 80 4.72 7.97 11.41
N GLU A 81 4.66 8.85 10.40
CA GLU A 81 3.83 10.07 10.49
C GLU A 81 2.34 9.75 10.64
N LEU A 82 1.85 8.75 9.89
CA LEU A 82 0.46 8.32 9.97
C LEU A 82 0.14 7.71 11.34
N ASP A 83 1.04 6.93 11.92
CA ASP A 83 0.88 6.33 13.24
C ASP A 83 0.84 7.41 14.34
N GLU A 84 1.71 8.42 14.27
CA GLU A 84 1.66 9.56 15.20
C GLU A 84 0.35 10.32 15.10
N ARG A 85 -0.10 10.64 13.88
CA ARG A 85 -1.37 11.35 13.65
C ARG A 85 -2.56 10.52 14.13
N LEU A 86 -2.53 9.21 13.89
CA LEU A 86 -3.56 8.29 14.36
C LEU A 86 -3.62 8.29 15.89
N ALA A 87 -2.49 8.24 16.56
CA ALA A 87 -2.42 8.27 18.02
C ALA A 87 -2.99 9.58 18.59
N VAL A 88 -2.68 10.73 17.98
CA VAL A 88 -3.26 12.03 18.37
C VAL A 88 -4.78 12.01 18.23
N VAL A 89 -5.29 11.61 17.07
CA VAL A 89 -6.74 11.59 16.81
C VAL A 89 -7.46 10.60 17.73
N GLN A 90 -6.86 9.46 18.04
CA GLN A 90 -7.41 8.48 18.99
C GLN A 90 -7.50 9.05 20.41
N ASN A 91 -6.48 9.78 20.84
CA ASN A 91 -6.49 10.44 22.15
C ASN A 91 -7.56 11.54 22.22
N GLU A 92 -7.68 12.37 21.17
CA GLU A 92 -8.73 13.40 21.07
C GLU A 92 -10.13 12.78 21.05
N LEU A 93 -10.31 11.66 20.33
CA LEU A 93 -11.56 10.92 20.30
C LEU A 93 -11.91 10.39 21.69
N ALA A 94 -10.97 9.74 22.38
CA ALA A 94 -11.18 9.20 23.72
C ALA A 94 -11.52 10.30 24.73
N ALA A 95 -10.83 11.45 24.67
CA ALA A 95 -11.12 12.62 25.50
C ALA A 95 -12.54 13.15 25.22
N THR A 96 -12.90 13.34 23.96
CA THR A 96 -14.22 13.84 23.55
C THR A 96 -15.34 12.86 23.93
N GLU A 97 -15.10 11.56 23.85
CA GLU A 97 -16.05 10.53 24.29
C GLU A 97 -16.26 10.54 25.80
N ALA A 98 -15.20 10.75 26.58
CA ALA A 98 -15.29 10.90 28.04
C ALA A 98 -16.06 12.18 28.42
N GLU A 99 -15.75 13.31 27.80
CA GLU A 99 -16.49 14.57 27.99
C GLU A 99 -17.97 14.40 27.66
N ARG A 100 -18.27 13.72 26.56
CA ARG A 100 -19.63 13.39 26.16
C ARG A 100 -20.32 12.53 27.21
N ALA A 101 -19.68 11.48 27.71
CA ALA A 101 -20.24 10.60 28.73
C ALA A 101 -20.62 11.38 30.00
N GLU A 102 -19.77 12.32 30.43
CA GLU A 102 -20.07 13.20 31.56
C GLU A 102 -21.20 14.21 31.25
N ALA A 103 -21.23 14.76 30.03
CA ALA A 103 -22.30 15.67 29.62
C ALA A 103 -23.67 14.96 29.58
N VAL A 104 -23.73 13.71 29.12
CA VAL A 104 -24.96 12.92 29.04
C VAL A 104 -25.58 12.70 30.42
N LYS A 105 -24.78 12.55 31.48
CA LYS A 105 -25.28 12.40 32.86
C LYS A 105 -26.09 13.62 33.33
N LYS A 106 -25.88 14.79 32.73
CA LYS A 106 -26.58 16.04 33.06
C LYS A 106 -27.86 16.24 32.25
N VAL A 107 -28.18 15.33 31.32
CA VAL A 107 -29.33 15.44 30.41
C VAL A 107 -30.40 14.45 30.80
N THR A 108 -31.66 14.88 30.76
CA THR A 108 -32.82 14.01 31.01
C THR A 108 -32.81 12.79 30.07
N PRO A 109 -33.02 11.55 30.55
CA PRO A 109 -32.92 10.32 29.74
C PRO A 109 -33.77 10.33 28.46
N GLN A 110 -34.99 10.89 28.51
CA GLN A 110 -35.86 10.98 27.34
C GLN A 110 -35.29 11.87 26.23
N PHE A 111 -34.57 12.92 26.61
CA PHE A 111 -33.98 13.89 25.69
C PHE A 111 -32.75 13.34 24.98
N ILE A 112 -31.90 12.60 25.71
CA ILE A 112 -30.75 11.96 25.10
C ILE A 112 -31.16 10.83 24.14
N LEU A 113 -32.21 10.06 24.45
CA LEU A 113 -32.75 9.04 23.53
C LEU A 113 -33.21 9.65 22.18
N TYR A 114 -33.87 10.81 22.24
CA TYR A 114 -34.26 11.54 21.03
C TYR A 114 -33.05 12.01 20.22
N TYR A 115 -32.05 12.56 20.90
CA TYR A 115 -30.78 13.00 20.30
C TYR A 115 -30.02 11.83 19.63
N GLU A 116 -29.84 10.70 20.31
CA GLU A 116 -29.08 9.55 19.79
C GLU A 116 -29.71 8.95 18.54
N ARG A 117 -31.05 8.87 18.52
CA ARG A 117 -31.80 8.41 17.34
C ARG A 117 -31.53 9.30 16.13
N LEU A 118 -31.34 10.60 16.34
CA LEU A 118 -31.06 11.55 15.26
C LEU A 118 -29.58 11.58 14.88
N ARG A 119 -28.66 11.46 15.84
CA ARG A 119 -27.20 11.53 15.63
C ARG A 119 -26.72 10.55 14.58
N THR A 120 -27.29 9.34 14.55
CA THR A 120 -26.93 8.30 13.58
C THR A 120 -27.29 8.64 12.13
N LYS A 121 -28.25 9.55 11.90
CA LYS A 121 -28.80 9.87 10.57
C LYS A 121 -28.64 11.34 10.17
N ARG A 122 -28.42 12.24 11.13
CA ARG A 122 -28.43 13.69 10.92
C ARG A 122 -27.40 14.35 11.80
N TRP A 123 -26.41 14.97 11.15
CA TRP A 123 -25.45 15.85 11.80
C TRP A 123 -25.56 17.27 11.20
N PRO A 124 -25.40 18.35 11.97
CA PRO A 124 -25.54 18.39 13.43
C PRO A 124 -26.99 18.07 13.88
N VAL A 125 -27.16 17.52 15.08
CA VAL A 125 -28.48 17.11 15.61
C VAL A 125 -29.27 18.28 16.18
N VAL A 126 -28.57 19.23 16.80
CA VAL A 126 -29.12 20.43 17.44
C VAL A 126 -28.73 21.63 16.59
N VAL A 127 -29.70 22.45 16.21
CA VAL A 127 -29.49 23.60 15.32
C VAL A 127 -30.26 24.82 15.81
N SER A 128 -29.74 26.00 15.52
CA SER A 128 -30.39 27.23 15.93
C SER A 128 -31.57 27.59 15.01
N ILE A 129 -32.50 28.35 15.57
CA ILE A 129 -33.56 29.05 14.85
C ILE A 129 -33.51 30.54 15.18
N GLY A 130 -33.59 31.39 14.16
CA GLY A 130 -33.58 32.84 14.30
C GLY A 130 -34.99 33.44 14.45
N ALA A 131 -35.07 34.77 14.42
CA ALA A 131 -36.34 35.50 14.44
C ALA A 131 -37.18 35.23 13.16
N ASP A 132 -36.52 34.89 12.06
CA ASP A 132 -37.07 34.47 10.77
C ASP A 132 -37.73 33.08 10.81
N CYS A 133 -37.65 32.37 11.94
CA CYS A 133 -38.17 31.02 12.12
C CYS A 133 -37.57 30.01 11.12
N VAL A 134 -36.36 30.23 10.60
CA VAL A 134 -35.69 29.29 9.69
C VAL A 134 -34.88 28.28 10.47
N CYS A 135 -35.07 26.99 10.16
CA CYS A 135 -34.22 25.93 10.72
C CYS A 135 -32.83 25.95 10.07
N ASN A 136 -31.76 26.20 10.84
CA ASN A 136 -30.39 26.20 10.31
C ASN A 136 -29.83 24.82 9.93
N GLY A 137 -30.63 23.75 10.02
CA GLY A 137 -30.24 22.41 9.59
C GLY A 137 -30.78 22.00 8.21
N CYS A 138 -31.99 22.43 7.84
CA CYS A 138 -32.58 22.16 6.51
C CYS A 138 -32.94 23.43 5.75
N HIS A 139 -32.72 24.60 6.34
CA HIS A 139 -32.98 25.92 5.77
C HIS A 139 -34.45 26.16 5.36
N LEU A 140 -35.39 25.41 5.96
CA LEU A 140 -36.81 25.59 5.75
C LEU A 140 -37.44 26.39 6.89
N VAL A 141 -38.36 27.28 6.51
CA VAL A 141 -39.18 28.07 7.44
C VAL A 141 -40.04 27.13 8.27
N GLN A 142 -40.01 27.31 9.59
CA GLN A 142 -40.88 26.63 10.53
C GLN A 142 -42.12 27.49 10.80
N PRO A 143 -43.27 26.87 11.12
CA PRO A 143 -44.45 27.62 11.52
C PRO A 143 -44.17 28.54 12.72
N PRO A 144 -44.83 29.71 12.82
CA PRO A 144 -44.67 30.61 13.96
C PRO A 144 -44.93 29.95 15.32
N SER A 145 -45.83 28.96 15.37
CA SER A 145 -46.10 28.15 16.56
C SER A 145 -44.85 27.38 17.03
N VAL A 146 -44.06 26.83 16.10
CA VAL A 146 -42.78 26.17 16.39
C VAL A 146 -41.77 27.18 16.91
N GLY A 147 -41.65 28.35 16.27
CA GLY A 147 -40.79 29.44 16.74
C GLY A 147 -41.15 29.89 18.16
N GLN A 148 -42.45 30.00 18.47
CA GLN A 148 -42.93 30.31 19.83
C GLN A 148 -42.61 29.20 20.83
N MET A 149 -42.76 27.93 20.46
CA MET A 149 -42.39 26.80 21.32
C MET A 149 -40.90 26.83 21.66
N VAL A 150 -40.03 27.10 20.68
CA VAL A 150 -38.59 27.24 20.93
C VAL A 150 -38.30 28.41 21.88
N ARG A 151 -38.98 29.56 21.69
CA ARG A 151 -38.85 30.74 22.59
C ARG A 151 -39.27 30.45 24.03
N ARG A 152 -40.33 29.65 24.22
CA ARG A 152 -40.82 29.28 25.56
C ARG A 152 -39.85 28.34 26.29
N ASN A 153 -39.02 27.58 25.56
CA ASN A 153 -37.98 26.71 26.09
C ASN A 153 -38.45 25.75 27.22
N GLN A 154 -39.68 25.23 27.09
CA GLN A 154 -40.29 24.32 28.08
C GLN A 154 -39.94 22.83 27.84
N GLY A 155 -39.16 22.53 26.80
CA GLY A 155 -38.77 21.16 26.42
C GLY A 155 -38.10 21.11 25.06
N ILE A 156 -37.82 19.91 24.57
CA ILE A 156 -37.29 19.71 23.20
C ILE A 156 -38.35 20.10 22.18
N VAL A 157 -37.97 20.97 21.25
CA VAL A 157 -38.75 21.30 20.07
C VAL A 157 -38.01 20.79 18.84
N ALA A 158 -38.70 20.01 18.01
CA ALA A 158 -38.14 19.45 16.79
C ALA A 158 -38.61 20.25 15.56
N CYS A 159 -37.72 20.38 14.58
CA CYS A 159 -38.10 20.86 13.25
C CYS A 159 -39.08 19.88 12.60
N GLN A 160 -40.19 20.38 12.06
CA GLN A 160 -41.25 19.55 11.47
C GLN A 160 -40.83 18.87 10.16
N MET A 161 -39.87 19.47 9.44
CA MET A 161 -39.39 18.94 8.16
C MET A 161 -38.26 17.93 8.32
N CYS A 162 -37.28 18.29 9.14
CA CYS A 162 -36.06 17.55 9.33
C CYS A 162 -35.92 17.36 10.83
N GLY A 163 -36.31 16.27 11.48
CA GLY A 163 -36.50 16.22 12.96
C GLY A 163 -35.40 16.71 13.96
N ARG A 164 -34.33 17.40 13.55
CA ARG A 164 -33.34 18.10 14.38
C ARG A 164 -33.98 18.94 15.49
N ILE A 165 -33.28 18.98 16.63
CA ILE A 165 -33.67 19.74 17.80
C ILE A 165 -33.37 21.22 17.55
N LEU A 166 -34.35 22.08 17.80
CA LEU A 166 -34.25 23.53 17.61
C LEU A 166 -33.98 24.22 18.94
N PHE A 167 -33.05 25.17 18.94
CA PHE A 167 -32.83 26.08 20.07
C PHE A 167 -32.75 27.52 19.57
N MET A 168 -33.12 28.48 20.41
CA MET A 168 -32.93 29.89 20.10
C MET A 168 -31.50 30.28 20.48
N LYS A 169 -30.72 30.74 19.50
CA LYS A 169 -29.41 31.33 19.77
C LYS A 169 -29.66 32.70 20.42
N GLN A 170 -29.16 32.89 21.63
CA GLN A 170 -29.17 34.19 22.32
C GLN A 170 -28.48 35.25 21.48
#